data_AF-A0A0G0XJF7-F1
#
_entry.id   AF-A0A0G0XJF7-F1
#
_cell.length_a   1.000
_cell.length_b   1.000
_cell.length_c   1.000
_cell.angle_alpha   90.00
_cell.angle_beta   90.00
_cell.angle_gamma   90.00
#
_symmetry.space_group_name_H-M   'P 1'
#
loop_
_entity.id
_entity.type
_entity.pdbx_description
1 polymer ?
#
loop_
_entity_poly.entity_id
_entity_poly.type
_entity_poly.pdbx_seq_one_letter_code
_entity_poly.pdbx_strand_id
1 'polypeptide(L)'
;MSLKKQGLYALCMLCSCLCIKAFDPALLCDRSCQPDTEKALLDDQLSERGLITPSDFDEESLSAGRVAEYTFLSAREMFVAQRVKKGISLSGGGTRAAIANFGALKGLAQVYDHATGKSMIDRTVCMTSLSGSTWLMQVLYSHAHKSFLSIDELRAFEGTLKHNLTLSFLNPMVHEIFHKHMIDIWADCISNQYFADNIALAREHLSQTAFRIDPKDAPIPILTAALDMVSITKPSSGFNWVLASLGSLYKKVDYDMLTLTPFMASACLCGRLVDMPQFEQKFRTSIGSELTTGLTIGMCGSAYAVSTRDIYDQAVIFLTKKPTSQAPIDLTKAGIVWQPAVQVPNDLIGSFEAHTLCPAYTPNCFNEKSSNDLIITKDGGIISCIPDLPLIRQDCELLIDIDASGSSPENCLELMKNEKFYAAYNTKVKCTGIPYPAIGDGMHTCDIFVRKNSSTNETYVMKIFYGHAKTDYEPMVPTVLYIPNLHPFSTTKFEYTSQEFDVLAGSMERAVLAFAPELNALSEDPFTHVSQAKENF
;
A
#
# COMPACT_ATOMS: atom_id res chain seq x y z
N MET A 1 39.27 47.78 28.67
CA MET A 1 38.76 46.43 28.33
C MET A 1 37.33 46.61 27.80
N SER A 2 37.01 46.86 26.53
CA SER A 2 37.55 46.51 25.21
C SER A 2 37.50 45.01 24.86
N LEU A 3 36.85 44.76 23.70
CA LEU A 3 36.84 43.57 22.83
C LEU A 3 35.92 42.40 23.21
N LYS A 4 34.72 42.40 22.61
CA LYS A 4 34.14 41.27 21.83
C LYS A 4 32.72 41.64 21.36
N LYS A 5 32.62 42.49 20.34
CA LYS A 5 31.36 42.75 19.60
C LYS A 5 31.61 43.41 18.22
N GLN A 6 32.56 42.88 17.46
CA GLN A 6 32.73 43.17 16.03
C GLN A 6 33.22 41.91 15.35
N GLY A 7 32.36 41.28 14.54
CA GLY A 7 32.72 40.05 13.84
C GLY A 7 31.57 39.24 13.24
N LEU A 8 30.37 39.82 13.05
CA LEU A 8 29.27 39.10 12.39
C LEU A 8 28.37 39.98 11.49
N TYR A 9 28.87 41.12 11.02
CA TYR A 9 28.14 42.04 10.12
C TYR A 9 28.85 42.25 8.76
N ALA A 10 29.85 41.43 8.43
CA ALA A 10 30.68 41.59 7.23
C ALA A 10 30.50 40.49 6.16
N LEU A 11 29.45 39.66 6.24
CA LEU A 11 29.22 38.58 5.25
C LEU A 11 27.89 38.68 4.48
N CYS A 12 27.09 39.74 4.67
CA CYS A 12 25.80 39.91 3.99
C CYS A 12 25.71 41.16 3.08
N MET A 13 26.81 41.83 2.78
CA MET A 13 26.82 43.01 1.89
C MET A 13 27.94 42.93 0.84
N LEU A 14 27.98 41.86 0.04
CA LEU A 14 28.94 41.76 -1.07
C LEU A 14 28.44 40.96 -2.29
N CYS A 15 27.12 40.85 -2.50
CA CYS A 15 26.55 40.31 -3.75
C CYS A 15 25.32 41.09 -4.27
N SER A 16 25.22 42.38 -3.95
CA SER A 16 24.17 43.26 -4.47
C SER A 16 24.78 44.58 -4.93
N CYS A 17 25.52 44.54 -6.04
CA CYS A 17 25.90 45.68 -6.88
C CYS A 17 26.56 45.14 -8.16
N LEU A 18 25.77 44.90 -9.21
CA LEU A 18 26.21 44.99 -10.61
C LEU A 18 24.95 44.90 -11.50
N CYS A 19 24.27 46.02 -11.64
CA CYS A 19 23.30 46.24 -12.70
C CYS A 19 23.78 47.41 -13.56
N ILE A 20 23.55 47.26 -14.86
CA ILE A 20 23.54 48.28 -15.93
C ILE A 20 24.90 48.57 -16.59
N LYS A 21 25.10 47.94 -17.76
CA LYS A 21 25.48 48.67 -18.98
C LYS A 21 24.96 47.95 -20.25
N ALA A 22 24.14 48.70 -20.97
CA ALA A 22 23.89 48.70 -22.41
C ALA A 22 23.33 47.42 -23.08
N PHE A 23 22.01 47.49 -23.34
CA PHE A 23 21.34 46.82 -24.46
C PHE A 23 21.86 47.39 -25.78
N ASP A 24 22.31 46.53 -26.69
CA ASP A 24 22.48 46.83 -28.11
C ASP A 24 21.62 45.84 -28.92
N PRO A 25 20.52 46.28 -29.56
CA PRO A 25 19.57 45.41 -30.24
C PRO A 25 19.93 45.13 -31.71
N ALA A 26 21.23 45.05 -32.06
CA ALA A 26 21.69 44.88 -33.45
C ALA A 26 22.52 43.62 -33.75
N LEU A 27 22.48 42.59 -32.91
CA LEU A 27 23.14 41.29 -33.17
C LEU A 27 22.14 40.12 -33.05
N LEU A 28 21.10 40.20 -33.88
CA LEU A 28 20.31 39.05 -34.33
C LEU A 28 20.74 38.73 -35.77
N CYS A 29 21.73 37.84 -35.92
CA CYS A 29 21.85 36.88 -37.01
C CYS A 29 23.10 36.02 -36.78
N ASP A 30 22.97 34.74 -37.13
CA ASP A 30 23.96 33.67 -37.03
C ASP A 30 24.27 33.10 -35.65
N ARG A 31 23.45 32.10 -35.27
CA ARG A 31 23.93 30.77 -34.85
C ARG A 31 22.77 29.76 -34.90
N SER A 32 22.57 29.22 -36.08
CA SER A 32 21.99 27.88 -36.29
C SER A 32 22.99 26.81 -35.83
N CYS A 33 22.47 25.70 -35.27
CA CYS A 33 23.17 24.49 -34.76
C CYS A 33 23.77 24.68 -33.33
N GLN A 34 23.41 23.95 -32.27
CA GLN A 34 22.91 22.57 -32.12
C GLN A 34 22.07 22.45 -30.81
N PRO A 35 20.87 21.83 -30.82
CA PRO A 35 20.16 21.46 -29.59
C PRO A 35 20.47 20.05 -29.08
N ASP A 36 21.16 19.22 -29.87
CA ASP A 36 21.20 17.77 -29.63
C ASP A 36 22.31 17.34 -28.67
N THR A 37 23.37 18.14 -28.50
CA THR A 37 24.54 17.76 -27.71
C THR A 37 24.36 17.97 -26.21
N GLU A 38 23.63 19.02 -25.80
CA GLU A 38 23.34 19.28 -24.38
C GLU A 38 22.26 18.34 -23.84
N LYS A 39 21.29 17.98 -24.69
CA LYS A 39 20.28 16.95 -24.37
C LYS A 39 20.92 15.57 -24.27
N ALA A 40 21.78 15.19 -25.21
CA ALA A 40 22.49 13.91 -25.16
C ALA A 40 23.43 13.79 -23.95
N LEU A 41 24.11 14.87 -23.53
CA LEU A 41 24.94 14.87 -22.32
C LEU A 41 24.13 14.76 -21.03
N LEU A 42 22.93 15.34 -20.99
CA LEU A 42 22.03 15.22 -19.86
C LEU A 42 21.43 13.80 -19.79
N ASP A 43 21.04 13.24 -20.94
CA ASP A 43 20.50 11.89 -21.06
C ASP A 43 21.57 10.83 -20.73
N ASP A 44 22.84 11.02 -21.13
CA ASP A 44 23.96 10.15 -20.75
C ASP A 44 24.25 10.22 -19.25
N GLN A 45 24.22 11.41 -18.63
CA GLN A 45 24.43 11.55 -17.18
C GLN A 45 23.28 10.99 -16.35
N LEU A 46 22.05 10.98 -16.89
CA LEU A 46 20.88 10.35 -16.26
C LEU A 46 20.91 8.82 -16.43
N SER A 47 21.30 8.33 -17.60
CA SER A 47 21.56 6.92 -17.94
C SER A 47 22.64 6.29 -17.04
N GLU A 48 23.78 6.97 -16.85
CA GLU A 48 24.86 6.50 -15.96
C GLU A 48 24.46 6.45 -14.47
N ARG A 49 23.40 7.18 -14.09
CA ARG A 49 22.85 7.18 -12.72
C ARG A 49 21.63 6.27 -12.55
N GLY A 50 21.20 5.57 -13.61
CA GLY A 50 19.98 4.76 -13.59
C GLY A 50 18.70 5.58 -13.41
N LEU A 51 18.74 6.88 -13.68
CA LEU A 51 17.58 7.77 -13.62
C LEU A 51 16.88 7.76 -14.98
N ILE A 52 15.64 7.29 -14.97
CA ILE A 52 14.75 7.16 -16.13
C ILE A 52 14.51 8.53 -16.75
N THR A 53 14.71 8.65 -18.07
CA THR A 53 14.37 9.85 -18.85
C THR A 53 12.90 9.79 -19.30
N PRO A 54 12.22 10.91 -19.56
CA PRO A 54 10.85 10.89 -20.10
C PRO A 54 10.70 10.10 -21.41
N SER A 55 11.78 9.94 -22.19
CA SER A 55 11.84 9.10 -23.40
C SER A 55 11.92 7.59 -23.15
N ASP A 56 12.10 7.15 -21.90
CA ASP A 56 12.04 5.74 -21.50
C ASP A 56 10.62 5.27 -21.16
N PHE A 57 9.65 6.19 -21.16
CA PHE A 57 8.24 5.83 -21.21
C PHE A 57 7.94 5.47 -22.66
N ASP A 58 7.88 4.17 -22.95
CA ASP A 58 7.34 3.66 -24.21
C ASP A 58 5.83 3.99 -24.27
N GLU A 59 5.50 5.26 -24.48
CA GLU A 59 4.13 5.76 -24.66
C GLU A 59 3.49 5.20 -25.94
N GLU A 60 4.27 4.62 -26.85
CA GLU A 60 3.79 4.16 -28.16
C GLU A 60 3.20 2.74 -28.15
N SER A 61 3.48 1.90 -27.13
CA SER A 61 2.83 0.59 -26.99
C SER A 61 1.79 0.59 -25.86
N LEU A 62 0.56 1.00 -26.18
CA LEU A 62 -0.59 0.79 -25.30
C LEU A 62 -0.80 -0.72 -25.11
N SER A 63 -0.33 -1.25 -23.98
CA SER A 63 -0.52 -2.66 -23.62
C SER A 63 -2.02 -2.98 -23.47
N ALA A 64 -2.40 -4.24 -23.70
CA ALA A 64 -3.80 -4.64 -23.65
C ALA A 64 -4.37 -4.48 -22.23
N GLY A 65 -3.56 -4.76 -21.20
CA GLY A 65 -3.91 -4.52 -19.80
C GLY A 65 -4.15 -3.05 -19.50
N ARG A 66 -3.31 -2.15 -20.04
CA ARG A 66 -3.49 -0.70 -19.85
C ARG A 66 -4.77 -0.18 -20.49
N VAL A 67 -5.08 -0.62 -21.71
CA VAL A 67 -6.35 -0.27 -22.38
C VAL A 67 -7.55 -0.82 -21.60
N ALA A 68 -7.46 -2.06 -21.10
CA ALA A 68 -8.54 -2.68 -20.32
C ALA A 68 -8.79 -1.94 -19.01
N GLU A 69 -7.74 -1.59 -18.26
CA GLU A 69 -7.88 -0.82 -17.02
C GLU A 69 -8.46 0.58 -17.27
N TYR A 70 -7.96 1.31 -18.27
CA TYR A 70 -8.54 2.61 -18.61
C TYR A 70 -10.00 2.51 -19.05
N THR A 71 -10.36 1.46 -19.77
CA THR A 71 -11.75 1.20 -20.17
C THR A 71 -12.61 0.96 -18.93
N PHE A 72 -12.12 0.16 -17.98
CA PHE A 72 -12.81 -0.09 -16.71
C PHE A 72 -12.99 1.21 -15.91
N LEU A 73 -11.91 1.97 -15.73
CA LEU A 73 -11.92 3.25 -15.01
C LEU A 73 -12.86 4.26 -15.66
N SER A 74 -12.82 4.40 -16.98
CA SER A 74 -13.71 5.30 -17.73
C SER A 74 -15.18 4.90 -17.55
N ALA A 75 -15.48 3.60 -17.66
CA ALA A 75 -16.83 3.08 -17.43
C ALA A 75 -17.28 3.30 -15.98
N ARG A 76 -16.37 3.17 -15.01
CA ARG A 76 -16.62 3.45 -13.59
C ARG A 76 -16.91 4.91 -13.36
N GLU A 77 -16.11 5.82 -13.89
CA GLU A 77 -16.31 7.27 -13.78
C GLU A 77 -17.65 7.70 -14.40
N MET A 78 -18.00 7.14 -15.56
CA MET A 78 -19.32 7.35 -16.18
C MET A 78 -20.45 6.80 -15.30
N PHE A 79 -20.27 5.64 -14.67
CA PHE A 79 -21.26 5.09 -13.75
C PHE A 79 -21.40 5.97 -12.51
N VAL A 80 -20.30 6.38 -11.89
CA VAL A 80 -20.28 7.28 -10.71
C VAL A 80 -21.00 8.58 -11.05
N ALA A 81 -20.75 9.14 -12.24
CA ALA A 81 -21.35 10.37 -12.77
C ALA A 81 -21.18 11.58 -11.84
N GLN A 82 -20.03 11.66 -11.16
CA GLN A 82 -19.67 12.76 -10.27
C GLN A 82 -18.44 13.50 -10.79
N ARG A 83 -18.38 14.79 -10.46
CA ARG A 83 -17.24 15.65 -10.81
C ARG A 83 -15.97 15.25 -10.05
N VAL A 84 -16.12 14.91 -8.78
CA VAL A 84 -15.00 14.65 -7.86
C VAL A 84 -14.58 13.19 -7.96
N LYS A 85 -13.32 12.94 -8.32
CA LYS A 85 -12.76 11.58 -8.32
C LYS A 85 -12.31 11.19 -6.91
N LYS A 86 -12.77 10.03 -6.44
CA LYS A 86 -12.58 9.58 -5.04
C LYS A 86 -11.90 8.22 -4.99
N GLY A 87 -10.99 8.09 -4.05
CA GLY A 87 -10.33 6.84 -3.72
C GLY A 87 -10.53 6.46 -2.26
N ILE A 88 -10.64 5.16 -1.99
CA ILE A 88 -10.64 4.62 -0.62
C ILE A 88 -9.29 3.93 -0.38
N SER A 89 -8.63 4.29 0.73
CA SER A 89 -7.35 3.73 1.15
C SER A 89 -7.54 2.84 2.39
N LEU A 90 -7.29 1.54 2.25
CA LEU A 90 -7.43 0.56 3.34
C LEU A 90 -6.05 0.18 3.87
N SER A 91 -5.73 0.61 5.09
CA SER A 91 -4.39 0.48 5.65
C SER A 91 -3.97 -0.97 5.96
N GLY A 92 -2.68 -1.18 6.22
CA GLY A 92 -2.15 -2.45 6.74
C GLY A 92 -2.37 -2.67 8.25
N GLY A 93 -2.17 -3.91 8.71
CA GLY A 93 -2.32 -4.26 10.14
C GLY A 93 -2.75 -5.71 10.44
N GLY A 94 -2.49 -6.66 9.53
CA GLY A 94 -2.86 -8.07 9.71
C GLY A 94 -4.37 -8.28 9.77
N THR A 95 -4.83 -9.33 10.47
CA THR A 95 -6.27 -9.63 10.59
C THR A 95 -7.07 -8.51 11.25
N ARG A 96 -6.45 -7.73 12.15
CA ARG A 96 -7.10 -6.52 12.70
C ARG A 96 -7.51 -5.56 11.59
N ALA A 97 -6.60 -5.27 10.65
CA ALA A 97 -6.89 -4.37 9.55
C ALA A 97 -7.98 -4.93 8.63
N ALA A 98 -7.96 -6.23 8.35
CA ALA A 98 -9.04 -6.87 7.58
C ALA A 98 -10.42 -6.68 8.26
N ILE A 99 -10.54 -6.92 9.56
CA ILE A 99 -11.83 -6.78 10.27
C ILE A 99 -12.26 -5.31 10.36
N ALA A 100 -11.34 -4.42 10.75
CA ALA A 100 -11.61 -2.99 10.89
C ALA A 100 -12.08 -2.38 9.55
N ASN A 101 -11.37 -2.70 8.47
CA ASN A 101 -11.69 -2.18 7.15
C ASN A 101 -12.96 -2.81 6.57
N PHE A 102 -13.27 -4.07 6.91
CA PHE A 102 -14.58 -4.65 6.59
C PHE A 102 -15.73 -3.86 7.25
N GLY A 103 -15.58 -3.52 8.53
CA GLY A 103 -16.52 -2.65 9.24
C GLY A 103 -16.67 -1.27 8.57
N ALA A 104 -15.55 -0.64 8.21
CA ALA A 104 -15.57 0.64 7.52
C ALA A 104 -16.27 0.57 6.16
N LEU A 105 -16.01 -0.47 5.37
CA LEU A 105 -16.73 -0.70 4.10
C LEU A 105 -18.24 -0.83 4.30
N LYS A 106 -18.69 -1.56 5.34
CA LYS A 106 -20.12 -1.59 5.70
C LYS A 106 -20.67 -0.20 6.01
N GLY A 107 -19.90 0.62 6.73
CA GLY A 107 -20.27 2.02 7.00
C GLY A 107 -20.40 2.82 5.71
N LEU A 108 -19.40 2.74 4.82
CA LEU A 108 -19.37 3.47 3.54
C LEU A 108 -20.50 3.03 2.59
N ALA A 109 -20.86 1.75 2.58
CA ALA A 109 -22.00 1.21 1.85
C ALA A 109 -23.35 1.79 2.34
N GLN A 110 -23.38 2.40 3.52
CA GLN A 110 -24.57 3.02 4.12
C GLN A 110 -24.54 4.56 4.07
N VAL A 111 -23.44 5.19 3.63
CA VAL A 111 -23.36 6.64 3.45
C VAL A 111 -23.90 7.01 2.07
N TYR A 112 -25.19 7.30 2.00
CA TYR A 112 -25.87 7.63 0.75
C TYR A 112 -25.81 9.11 0.40
N ASP A 113 -25.66 9.37 -0.89
CA ASP A 113 -26.02 10.63 -1.51
C ASP A 113 -27.51 10.61 -1.85
N HIS A 114 -28.29 11.49 -1.22
CA HIS A 114 -29.73 11.55 -1.41
C HIS A 114 -30.15 12.01 -2.82
N ALA A 115 -29.29 12.74 -3.54
CA ALA A 115 -29.58 13.20 -4.90
C ALA A 115 -29.39 12.07 -5.92
N THR A 116 -28.35 11.25 -5.76
CA THR A 116 -28.01 10.19 -6.72
C THR A 116 -28.51 8.80 -6.31
N GLY A 117 -28.88 8.61 -5.05
CA GLY A 117 -29.27 7.30 -4.50
C GLY A 117 -28.11 6.32 -4.37
N LYS A 118 -26.86 6.78 -4.50
CA LYS A 118 -25.65 5.96 -4.48
C LYS A 118 -24.96 6.01 -3.12
N SER A 119 -24.44 4.89 -2.66
CA SER A 119 -23.60 4.83 -1.46
C SER A 119 -22.23 5.50 -1.69
N MET A 120 -21.40 5.62 -0.66
CA MET A 120 -20.04 6.15 -0.83
C MET A 120 -19.16 5.20 -1.66
N ILE A 121 -19.36 3.89 -1.50
CA ILE A 121 -18.67 2.88 -2.30
C ILE A 121 -19.05 3.01 -3.77
N ASP A 122 -20.34 3.16 -4.09
CA ASP A 122 -20.83 3.35 -5.46
C ASP A 122 -20.27 4.60 -6.14
N ARG A 123 -19.83 5.58 -5.34
CA ARG A 123 -19.24 6.85 -5.78
C ARG A 123 -17.71 6.85 -5.80
N THR A 124 -17.08 5.74 -5.41
CA THR A 124 -15.62 5.59 -5.40
C THR A 124 -15.15 4.99 -6.72
N VAL A 125 -14.03 5.50 -7.26
CA VAL A 125 -13.46 5.00 -8.53
C VAL A 125 -12.43 3.90 -8.29
N CYS A 126 -11.55 4.09 -7.30
CA CYS A 126 -10.48 3.16 -6.97
C CYS A 126 -10.47 2.81 -5.48
N MET A 127 -10.09 1.58 -5.16
CA MET A 127 -9.89 1.14 -3.78
C MET A 127 -8.52 0.50 -3.66
N THR A 128 -7.64 1.10 -2.86
CA THR A 128 -6.28 0.62 -2.63
C THR A 128 -6.19 -0.08 -1.28
N SER A 129 -5.37 -1.12 -1.21
CA SER A 129 -5.22 -1.93 -0.01
C SER A 129 -3.79 -2.40 0.19
N LEU A 130 -3.45 -2.59 1.46
CA LEU A 130 -2.12 -3.00 1.89
C LEU A 130 -2.18 -4.06 3.00
N SER A 131 -1.19 -4.96 3.02
CA SER A 131 -1.02 -5.96 4.07
C SER A 131 -2.32 -6.74 4.34
N GLY A 132 -2.74 -6.85 5.60
CA GLY A 132 -4.00 -7.49 6.00
C GLY A 132 -5.25 -7.08 5.20
N SER A 133 -5.32 -5.83 4.73
CA SER A 133 -6.45 -5.37 3.92
C SER A 133 -6.47 -5.95 2.52
N THR A 134 -5.32 -6.39 1.99
CA THR A 134 -5.30 -7.14 0.72
C THR A 134 -5.97 -8.49 0.85
N TRP A 135 -5.96 -9.09 2.05
CA TRP A 135 -6.59 -10.38 2.33
C TRP A 135 -8.11 -10.23 2.27
N LEU A 136 -8.63 -9.18 2.94
CA LEU A 136 -10.03 -8.79 2.85
C LEU A 136 -10.42 -8.46 1.40
N MET A 137 -9.63 -7.61 0.74
CA MET A 137 -9.95 -7.14 -0.60
C MET A 137 -10.10 -8.32 -1.56
N GLN A 138 -9.13 -9.23 -1.57
CA GLN A 138 -9.20 -10.35 -2.50
C GLN A 138 -10.28 -11.34 -2.15
N VAL A 139 -10.58 -11.61 -0.89
CA VAL A 139 -11.72 -12.48 -0.60
C VAL A 139 -13.03 -11.85 -1.11
N LEU A 140 -13.26 -10.55 -0.89
CA LEU A 140 -14.46 -9.89 -1.40
C LEU A 140 -14.54 -9.93 -2.93
N TYR A 141 -13.44 -9.62 -3.61
CA TYR A 141 -13.40 -9.54 -5.07
C TYR A 141 -13.39 -10.92 -5.76
N SER A 142 -12.82 -11.95 -5.13
CA SER A 142 -12.91 -13.33 -5.63
C SER A 142 -14.31 -13.91 -5.50
N HIS A 143 -15.05 -13.51 -4.46
CA HIS A 143 -16.47 -13.84 -4.26
C HIS A 143 -17.42 -12.95 -5.06
N ALA A 144 -16.91 -12.03 -5.89
CA ALA A 144 -17.72 -11.08 -6.64
C ALA A 144 -18.72 -11.81 -7.56
N HIS A 145 -19.98 -11.77 -7.13
CA HIS A 145 -21.16 -11.85 -7.98
C HIS A 145 -21.83 -10.47 -7.94
N LYS A 146 -22.61 -10.11 -8.96
CA LYS A 146 -23.09 -8.73 -9.20
C LYS A 146 -23.44 -7.97 -7.90
N SER A 147 -22.91 -6.75 -7.73
CA SER A 147 -23.16 -5.83 -6.60
C SER A 147 -22.65 -6.28 -5.19
N PHE A 148 -21.53 -7.02 -5.13
CA PHE A 148 -20.96 -7.61 -3.90
C PHE A 148 -20.49 -6.64 -2.82
N LEU A 149 -20.33 -5.34 -3.11
CA LEU A 149 -19.99 -4.32 -2.11
C LEU A 149 -21.21 -3.51 -1.63
N SER A 150 -22.42 -3.93 -2.01
CA SER A 150 -23.64 -3.41 -1.38
C SER A 150 -23.71 -3.82 0.08
N ILE A 151 -24.46 -3.07 0.89
CA ILE A 151 -24.61 -3.37 2.31
C ILE A 151 -25.21 -4.76 2.57
N ASP A 152 -26.13 -5.21 1.72
CA ASP A 152 -26.79 -6.51 1.87
C ASP A 152 -25.81 -7.67 1.61
N GLU A 153 -24.98 -7.55 0.58
CA GLU A 153 -23.95 -8.54 0.26
C GLU A 153 -22.83 -8.56 1.31
N LEU A 154 -22.39 -7.38 1.79
CA LEU A 154 -21.43 -7.31 2.90
C LEU A 154 -22.00 -7.98 4.17
N ARG A 155 -23.27 -7.76 4.50
CA ARG A 155 -23.92 -8.43 5.64
C ARG A 155 -24.05 -9.93 5.44
N ALA A 156 -24.32 -10.40 4.24
CA ALA A 156 -24.36 -11.83 3.93
C ALA A 156 -22.98 -12.47 4.09
N PHE A 157 -21.92 -11.78 3.63
CA PHE A 157 -20.54 -12.26 3.73
C PHE A 157 -19.97 -12.22 5.16
N GLU A 158 -20.49 -11.34 6.02
CA GLU A 158 -20.03 -11.18 7.40
C GLU A 158 -20.01 -12.50 8.19
N GLY A 159 -21.03 -13.35 8.01
CA GLY A 159 -21.11 -14.65 8.68
C GLY A 159 -19.98 -15.60 8.27
N THR A 160 -19.67 -15.63 6.96
CA THR A 160 -18.56 -16.41 6.41
C THR A 160 -17.24 -15.91 6.95
N LEU A 161 -16.98 -14.60 6.89
CA LEU A 161 -15.73 -14.02 7.37
C LEU A 161 -15.53 -14.27 8.87
N LYS A 162 -16.59 -14.10 9.69
CA LYS A 162 -16.56 -14.43 11.12
C LYS A 162 -16.19 -15.88 11.37
N HIS A 163 -16.82 -16.81 10.65
CA HIS A 163 -16.53 -18.23 10.80
C HIS A 163 -15.07 -18.53 10.45
N ASN A 164 -14.64 -18.06 9.27
CA ASN A 164 -13.29 -18.22 8.74
C ASN A 164 -12.21 -17.74 9.73
N LEU A 165 -12.41 -16.59 10.38
CA LEU A 165 -11.47 -16.01 11.34
C LEU A 165 -11.43 -16.73 12.71
N THR A 166 -12.38 -17.63 12.99
CA THR A 166 -12.31 -18.52 14.16
C THR A 166 -11.53 -19.81 13.88
N LEU A 167 -11.28 -20.13 12.61
CA LEU A 167 -10.50 -21.30 12.23
C LEU A 167 -9.03 -21.10 12.57
N SER A 168 -8.35 -22.21 12.86
CA SER A 168 -6.93 -22.13 13.19
C SER A 168 -6.13 -21.64 11.99
N PHE A 169 -5.32 -20.62 12.22
CA PHE A 169 -4.45 -20.02 11.20
C PHE A 169 -3.39 -21.03 10.71
N LEU A 170 -2.95 -21.93 11.59
CA LEU A 170 -1.98 -22.99 11.30
C LEU A 170 -2.72 -24.29 11.00
N ASN A 171 -3.10 -24.49 9.73
CA ASN A 171 -3.74 -25.70 9.24
C ASN A 171 -2.74 -26.89 9.18
N PRO A 172 -3.15 -28.20 9.20
CA PRO A 172 -2.25 -29.36 9.32
C PRO A 172 -1.28 -29.64 8.15
N MET A 173 -1.10 -28.72 7.21
CA MET A 173 -0.09 -28.83 6.14
C MET A 173 1.37 -28.68 6.64
N VAL A 174 1.61 -28.82 7.94
CA VAL A 174 2.94 -28.90 8.56
C VAL A 174 3.85 -29.90 7.85
N HIS A 175 3.28 -30.97 7.29
CA HIS A 175 4.03 -31.98 6.55
C HIS A 175 4.57 -31.48 5.19
N GLU A 176 3.95 -30.47 4.57
CA GLU A 176 4.40 -29.86 3.30
C GLU A 176 5.37 -28.68 3.49
N ILE A 177 5.51 -28.17 4.72
CA ILE A 177 6.38 -27.04 5.07
C ILE A 177 7.83 -27.26 4.62
N PHE A 178 8.30 -28.51 4.61
CA PHE A 178 9.69 -28.83 4.28
C PHE A 178 10.04 -28.67 2.79
N HIS A 179 9.05 -28.46 1.91
CA HIS A 179 9.27 -28.39 0.46
C HIS A 179 8.85 -27.07 -0.18
N LYS A 180 8.36 -26.11 0.61
CA LYS A 180 7.82 -24.82 0.14
C LYS A 180 8.70 -23.65 0.60
N HIS A 181 8.70 -22.55 -0.15
CA HIS A 181 9.30 -21.32 0.38
C HIS A 181 8.43 -20.77 1.51
N MET A 182 9.03 -20.05 2.46
CA MET A 182 8.29 -19.48 3.59
C MET A 182 7.15 -18.56 3.17
N ILE A 183 7.30 -17.85 2.05
CA ILE A 183 6.24 -17.01 1.50
C ILE A 183 5.04 -17.84 1.00
N ASP A 184 5.28 -19.03 0.44
CA ASP A 184 4.21 -19.93 0.00
C ASP A 184 3.47 -20.51 1.21
N ILE A 185 4.20 -20.87 2.28
CA ILE A 185 3.60 -21.34 3.53
C ILE A 185 2.76 -20.24 4.15
N TRP A 186 3.27 -19.00 4.16
CA TRP A 186 2.54 -17.83 4.65
C TRP A 186 1.26 -17.59 3.84
N ALA A 187 1.36 -17.65 2.51
CA ALA A 187 0.22 -17.55 1.61
C ALA A 187 -0.81 -18.66 1.85
N ASP A 188 -0.38 -19.90 2.07
CA ASP A 188 -1.26 -21.03 2.40
C ASP A 188 -1.98 -20.80 3.72
N CYS A 189 -1.30 -20.30 4.76
CA CYS A 189 -1.93 -19.98 6.05
C CYS A 189 -3.02 -18.91 5.92
N ILE A 190 -2.73 -17.81 5.21
CA ILE A 190 -3.73 -16.76 4.95
C ILE A 190 -4.89 -17.33 4.12
N SER A 191 -4.57 -18.10 3.07
CA SER A 191 -5.58 -18.67 2.17
C SER A 191 -6.52 -19.62 2.90
N ASN A 192 -5.98 -20.48 3.76
CA ASN A 192 -6.75 -21.41 4.57
C ASN A 192 -7.69 -20.70 5.55
N GLN A 193 -7.31 -19.51 6.01
CA GLN A 193 -8.17 -18.73 6.88
C GLN A 193 -9.22 -17.97 6.07
N TYR A 194 -8.83 -17.15 5.10
CA TYR A 194 -9.75 -16.23 4.41
C TYR A 194 -10.62 -16.90 3.35
N PHE A 195 -10.15 -17.96 2.71
CA PHE A 195 -10.86 -18.72 1.68
C PHE A 195 -11.26 -20.11 2.17
N ALA A 196 -11.49 -20.28 3.48
CA ALA A 196 -11.78 -21.60 4.06
C ALA A 196 -13.05 -22.25 3.47
N ASP A 197 -14.03 -21.42 3.11
CA ASP A 197 -15.29 -21.82 2.48
C ASP A 197 -15.13 -22.17 1.00
N ASN A 198 -14.11 -21.62 0.32
CA ASN A 198 -13.79 -21.96 -1.07
C ASN A 198 -12.31 -21.77 -1.42
N ILE A 199 -11.48 -22.74 -1.02
CA ILE A 199 -10.03 -22.68 -1.22
C ILE A 199 -9.60 -22.65 -2.71
N ALA A 200 -10.51 -23.01 -3.63
CA ALA A 200 -10.23 -22.93 -5.06
C ALA A 200 -10.00 -21.48 -5.50
N LEU A 201 -10.72 -20.52 -4.90
CA LEU A 201 -10.56 -19.09 -5.19
C LEU A 201 -9.17 -18.56 -4.82
N ALA A 202 -8.54 -19.11 -3.78
CA ALA A 202 -7.18 -18.74 -3.42
C ALA A 202 -6.14 -19.20 -4.47
N ARG A 203 -6.47 -20.22 -5.27
CA ARG A 203 -5.59 -20.78 -6.31
C ARG A 203 -5.76 -20.11 -7.67
N GLU A 204 -6.73 -19.22 -7.80
CA GLU A 204 -6.97 -18.47 -9.03
C GLU A 204 -5.92 -17.40 -9.26
N HIS A 205 -5.75 -17.01 -10.51
CA HIS A 205 -4.86 -15.92 -10.89
C HIS A 205 -5.53 -14.57 -10.65
N LEU A 206 -4.75 -13.54 -10.31
CA LEU A 206 -5.30 -12.19 -10.10
C LEU A 206 -5.93 -11.64 -11.40
N SER A 207 -5.39 -12.01 -12.55
CA SER A 207 -5.98 -11.69 -13.85
C SER A 207 -7.40 -12.23 -14.05
N GLN A 208 -7.80 -13.29 -13.33
CA GLN A 208 -9.14 -13.85 -13.44
C GLN A 208 -10.20 -13.00 -12.76
N THR A 209 -9.82 -12.18 -11.77
CA THR A 209 -10.70 -11.20 -11.12
C THR A 209 -11.27 -10.20 -12.13
N ALA A 210 -10.55 -9.89 -13.21
CA ALA A 210 -10.98 -8.98 -14.26
C ALA A 210 -12.29 -9.42 -14.93
N PHE A 211 -12.58 -10.73 -14.98
CA PHE A 211 -13.80 -11.27 -15.59
C PHE A 211 -15.01 -11.27 -14.65
N ARG A 212 -14.81 -10.96 -13.36
CA ARG A 212 -15.86 -10.98 -12.33
C ARG A 212 -16.31 -9.60 -11.91
N ILE A 213 -15.46 -8.61 -12.09
CA ILE A 213 -15.75 -7.23 -11.71
C ILE A 213 -16.49 -6.49 -12.83
N ASP A 214 -17.62 -5.89 -12.49
CA ASP A 214 -18.30 -4.91 -13.33
C ASP A 214 -18.00 -3.51 -12.77
N PRO A 215 -17.61 -2.53 -13.62
CA PRO A 215 -17.39 -1.15 -13.16
C PRO A 215 -18.63 -0.49 -12.54
N LYS A 216 -19.83 -1.05 -12.71
CA LYS A 216 -21.04 -0.58 -12.01
C LYS A 216 -21.13 -1.10 -10.58
N ASP A 217 -20.54 -2.25 -10.30
CA ASP A 217 -20.73 -2.97 -9.05
C ASP A 217 -19.64 -2.68 -8.01
N ALA A 218 -18.43 -2.33 -8.44
CA ALA A 218 -17.32 -2.06 -7.54
C ALA A 218 -16.26 -1.10 -8.15
N PRO A 219 -15.53 -0.35 -7.30
CA PRO A 219 -14.31 0.33 -7.73
C PRO A 219 -13.24 -0.69 -8.17
N ILE A 220 -12.22 -0.22 -8.89
CA ILE A 220 -11.08 -1.08 -9.22
C ILE A 220 -10.28 -1.42 -7.94
N PRO A 221 -9.96 -2.69 -7.68
CA PRO A 221 -9.11 -3.06 -6.55
C PRO A 221 -7.63 -2.88 -6.94
N ILE A 222 -6.88 -2.22 -6.07
CA ILE A 222 -5.43 -2.05 -6.18
C ILE A 222 -4.80 -2.67 -4.94
N LEU A 223 -4.03 -3.74 -5.12
CA LEU A 223 -3.20 -4.30 -4.05
C LEU A 223 -1.83 -3.65 -4.09
N THR A 224 -1.25 -3.40 -2.92
CA THR A 224 0.06 -2.76 -2.83
C THR A 224 1.09 -3.59 -2.09
N ALA A 225 2.35 -3.45 -2.51
CA ALA A 225 3.52 -4.00 -1.87
C ALA A 225 4.70 -3.04 -2.05
N ALA A 226 5.78 -3.22 -1.29
CA ALA A 226 7.05 -2.53 -1.51
C ALA A 226 7.93 -3.35 -2.43
N LEU A 227 8.59 -2.67 -3.36
CA LEU A 227 9.49 -3.24 -4.34
C LEU A 227 10.90 -2.73 -4.03
N ASP A 228 11.77 -3.65 -3.63
CA ASP A 228 13.17 -3.37 -3.39
C ASP A 228 13.88 -3.25 -4.74
N MET A 229 14.22 -2.02 -5.13
CA MET A 229 14.80 -1.74 -6.45
C MET A 229 16.25 -2.23 -6.57
N VAL A 230 16.82 -2.84 -5.52
CA VAL A 230 18.09 -3.54 -5.59
C VAL A 230 17.90 -4.88 -6.31
N SER A 231 18.25 -4.92 -7.60
CA SER A 231 18.20 -6.14 -8.41
C SER A 231 19.19 -7.18 -7.89
N ILE A 232 18.74 -8.42 -7.71
CA ILE A 232 19.58 -9.57 -7.38
C ILE A 232 19.71 -10.43 -8.63
N THR A 233 20.92 -10.53 -9.17
CA THR A 233 21.25 -11.53 -10.21
C THR A 233 21.13 -12.92 -9.59
N LYS A 234 20.46 -13.86 -10.26
CA LYS A 234 20.33 -15.25 -9.78
C LYS A 234 21.70 -15.78 -9.37
N PRO A 235 21.94 -16.12 -8.08
CA PRO A 235 23.21 -16.66 -7.69
C PRO A 235 23.36 -18.06 -8.30
N SER A 236 24.41 -18.29 -9.09
CA SER A 236 24.79 -19.62 -9.56
C SER A 236 25.30 -20.53 -8.42
N SER A 237 25.44 -20.01 -7.19
CA SER A 237 25.88 -20.73 -6.00
C SER A 237 25.34 -20.09 -4.71
N GLY A 238 24.77 -20.91 -3.82
CA GLY A 238 24.08 -20.50 -2.58
C GLY A 238 24.93 -19.87 -1.46
N PHE A 239 26.03 -19.18 -1.77
CA PHE A 239 26.85 -18.45 -0.79
C PHE A 239 26.78 -16.91 -0.96
N ASN A 240 26.37 -16.41 -2.13
CA ASN A 240 26.27 -14.97 -2.39
C ASN A 240 25.04 -14.29 -1.76
N TRP A 241 24.07 -15.05 -1.24
CA TRP A 241 22.85 -14.49 -0.64
C TRP A 241 23.11 -13.77 0.70
N VAL A 242 24.01 -14.30 1.55
CA VAL A 242 24.35 -13.69 2.84
C VAL A 242 25.04 -12.34 2.64
N LEU A 243 25.94 -12.27 1.66
CA LEU A 243 26.72 -11.06 1.38
C LEU A 243 25.90 -9.97 0.70
N ALA A 244 24.93 -10.31 -0.16
CA ALA A 244 23.98 -9.32 -0.70
C ALA A 244 23.07 -8.74 0.39
N SER A 245 22.64 -9.58 1.34
CA SER A 245 21.85 -9.17 2.50
C SER A 245 22.63 -8.24 3.44
N LEU A 246 23.91 -8.56 3.69
CA LEU A 246 24.82 -7.76 4.52
C LEU A 246 25.35 -6.50 3.82
N GLY A 247 25.48 -6.51 2.50
CA GLY A 247 25.90 -5.34 1.70
C GLY A 247 24.85 -4.20 1.69
N SER A 248 23.61 -4.49 2.08
CA SER A 248 22.52 -3.52 2.21
C SER A 248 22.65 -2.61 3.45
N LEU A 249 23.53 -2.93 4.41
CA LEU A 249 23.77 -2.16 5.64
C LEU A 249 24.28 -0.72 5.43
N TYR A 250 24.64 -0.34 4.19
CA TYR A 250 25.29 0.95 3.91
C TYR A 250 24.68 1.77 2.77
N LYS A 251 23.55 1.35 2.18
CA LYS A 251 22.83 2.16 1.19
C LYS A 251 21.36 2.28 1.58
N LYS A 252 20.90 3.53 1.71
CA LYS A 252 19.50 3.92 1.84
C LYS A 252 18.70 3.16 0.77
N VAL A 253 17.96 2.13 1.17
CA VAL A 253 17.22 1.27 0.23
C VAL A 253 16.15 2.12 -0.43
N ASP A 254 16.21 2.21 -1.76
CA ASP A 254 15.21 2.93 -2.55
C ASP A 254 14.09 1.95 -2.87
N TYR A 255 13.00 2.05 -2.11
CA TYR A 255 11.78 1.30 -2.38
C TYR A 255 10.94 2.01 -3.44
N ASP A 256 10.37 1.23 -4.35
CA ASP A 256 9.20 1.62 -5.14
C ASP A 256 7.93 0.98 -4.54
N MET A 257 6.77 1.51 -4.87
CA MET A 257 5.49 0.88 -4.54
C MET A 257 5.04 0.04 -5.74
N LEU A 258 5.00 -1.28 -5.53
CA LEU A 258 4.36 -2.21 -6.46
C LEU A 258 2.85 -2.11 -6.27
N THR A 259 2.14 -1.91 -7.37
CA THR A 259 0.68 -2.01 -7.47
C THR A 259 0.33 -3.21 -8.32
N LEU A 260 -0.70 -3.94 -7.89
CA LEU A 260 -1.25 -5.09 -8.60
C LEU A 260 -2.75 -4.87 -8.74
N THR A 261 -3.22 -4.77 -9.98
CA THR A 261 -4.64 -4.76 -10.34
C THR A 261 -4.97 -6.05 -11.11
N PRO A 262 -6.24 -6.37 -11.36
CA PRO A 262 -6.58 -7.49 -12.24
C PRO A 262 -6.05 -7.34 -13.67
N PHE A 263 -5.61 -6.14 -14.08
CA PHE A 263 -5.18 -5.85 -15.44
C PHE A 263 -3.66 -5.71 -15.58
N MET A 264 -2.98 -5.18 -14.56
CA MET A 264 -1.55 -4.89 -14.65
C MET A 264 -0.82 -4.93 -13.29
N ALA A 265 0.50 -5.14 -13.37
CA ALA A 265 1.43 -4.86 -12.29
C ALA A 265 2.24 -3.61 -12.63
N SER A 266 2.37 -2.67 -11.71
CA SER A 266 3.03 -1.39 -11.94
C SER A 266 3.90 -0.98 -10.77
N ALA A 267 5.12 -0.53 -11.08
CA ALA A 267 6.03 0.08 -10.12
C ALA A 267 5.84 1.61 -10.20
N CYS A 268 5.10 2.16 -9.22
CA CYS A 268 4.46 3.47 -9.30
C CYS A 268 5.42 4.65 -9.48
N LEU A 269 6.62 4.58 -8.91
CA LEU A 269 7.59 5.68 -8.91
C LEU A 269 8.48 5.64 -10.15
N CYS A 270 8.88 4.46 -10.61
CA CYS A 270 9.63 4.33 -11.86
C CYS A 270 8.72 4.38 -13.11
N GLY A 271 7.40 4.31 -12.93
CA GLY A 271 6.42 4.46 -14.00
C GLY A 271 6.41 3.30 -15.00
N ARG A 272 6.98 2.16 -14.60
CA ARG A 272 7.04 0.94 -15.41
C ARG A 272 5.85 0.04 -15.07
N LEU A 273 5.23 -0.52 -16.10
CA LEU A 273 4.07 -1.40 -15.97
C LEU A 273 4.24 -2.64 -16.86
N VAL A 274 3.50 -3.68 -16.51
CA VAL A 274 3.42 -4.94 -17.26
C VAL A 274 2.01 -5.49 -17.14
N ASP A 275 1.48 -6.02 -18.25
CA ASP A 275 0.16 -6.66 -18.24
C ASP A 275 0.13 -7.85 -17.27
N MET A 276 -0.95 -7.99 -16.50
CA MET A 276 -1.03 -9.00 -15.44
C MET A 276 -0.79 -10.43 -15.95
N PRO A 277 -1.35 -10.88 -17.10
CA PRO A 277 -1.03 -12.20 -17.65
C PRO A 277 0.46 -12.38 -18.01
N GLN A 278 1.12 -11.32 -18.47
CA GLN A 278 2.56 -11.36 -18.77
C GLN A 278 3.39 -11.44 -17.49
N PHE A 279 2.99 -10.69 -16.46
CA PHE A 279 3.59 -10.72 -15.14
C PHE A 279 3.47 -12.11 -14.51
N GLU A 280 2.26 -12.69 -14.51
CA GLU A 280 1.98 -14.05 -14.02
C GLU A 280 2.79 -15.11 -14.77
N GLN A 281 2.86 -15.02 -16.10
CA GLN A 281 3.65 -15.93 -16.92
C GLN A 281 5.15 -15.82 -16.61
N LYS A 282 5.67 -14.59 -16.47
CA LYS A 282 7.09 -14.38 -16.13
C LYS A 282 7.40 -14.81 -14.71
N PHE A 283 6.46 -14.65 -13.78
CA PHE A 283 6.57 -15.17 -12.42
C PHE A 283 6.72 -16.70 -12.44
N ARG A 284 5.84 -17.40 -13.18
CA ARG A 284 5.91 -18.84 -13.39
C ARG A 284 7.26 -19.29 -13.96
N THR A 285 7.76 -18.62 -15.01
CA THR A 285 9.04 -19.02 -15.64
C THR A 285 10.26 -18.70 -14.79
N SER A 286 10.25 -17.59 -14.05
CA SER A 286 11.44 -17.10 -13.33
C SER A 286 11.58 -17.69 -11.94
N ILE A 287 10.46 -17.84 -11.23
CA ILE A 287 10.39 -18.35 -9.84
C ILE A 287 10.11 -19.86 -9.82
N GLY A 288 9.35 -20.38 -10.80
CA GLY A 288 8.92 -21.78 -10.82
C GLY A 288 7.65 -22.06 -10.01
N SER A 289 6.94 -21.01 -9.58
CA SER A 289 5.66 -21.09 -8.87
C SER A 289 4.59 -20.29 -9.61
N GLU A 290 3.32 -20.67 -9.46
CA GLU A 290 2.20 -19.91 -10.02
C GLU A 290 1.87 -18.72 -9.12
N LEU A 291 1.75 -17.52 -9.71
CA LEU A 291 1.27 -16.34 -8.99
C LEU A 291 -0.25 -16.45 -8.82
N THR A 292 -0.65 -17.14 -7.75
CA THR A 292 -2.04 -17.28 -7.34
C THR A 292 -2.49 -16.09 -6.50
N THR A 293 -3.79 -15.95 -6.28
CA THR A 293 -4.40 -14.95 -5.40
C THR A 293 -3.84 -15.10 -3.99
N GLY A 294 -3.78 -16.34 -3.48
CA GLY A 294 -3.19 -16.66 -2.18
C GLY A 294 -1.73 -16.20 -2.07
N LEU A 295 -0.91 -16.52 -3.08
CA LEU A 295 0.48 -16.06 -3.09
C LEU A 295 0.59 -14.54 -3.17
N THR A 296 -0.25 -13.90 -3.99
CA THR A 296 -0.27 -12.44 -4.16
C THR A 296 -0.56 -11.72 -2.83
N ILE A 297 -1.61 -12.15 -2.11
CA ILE A 297 -1.94 -11.55 -0.81
C ILE A 297 -0.91 -11.90 0.28
N GLY A 298 -0.26 -13.06 0.16
CA GLY A 298 0.90 -13.43 0.98
C GLY A 298 2.08 -12.48 0.77
N MET A 299 2.37 -12.12 -0.48
CA MET A 299 3.41 -11.14 -0.85
C MET A 299 3.09 -9.74 -0.34
N CYS A 300 1.85 -9.27 -0.54
CA CYS A 300 1.40 -7.99 -0.02
C CYS A 300 1.37 -7.91 1.51
N GLY A 301 1.17 -9.05 2.19
CA GLY A 301 1.12 -9.19 3.64
C GLY A 301 2.38 -9.79 4.27
N SER A 302 3.53 -9.70 3.62
CA SER A 302 4.74 -10.43 4.01
C SER A 302 5.44 -9.90 5.28
N ALA A 303 4.94 -8.84 5.93
CA ALA A 303 5.54 -8.28 7.15
C ALA A 303 5.59 -9.29 8.30
N TYR A 304 4.67 -10.26 8.31
CA TYR A 304 4.61 -11.31 9.32
C TYR A 304 5.44 -12.55 8.98
N ALA A 305 5.86 -12.70 7.72
CA ALA A 305 6.89 -13.68 7.35
C ALA A 305 8.26 -13.33 7.97
N VAL A 306 8.38 -12.16 8.62
CA VAL A 306 9.57 -11.67 9.31
C VAL A 306 9.68 -12.19 10.75
N SER A 307 8.61 -12.76 11.33
CA SER A 307 8.71 -13.50 12.61
C SER A 307 8.44 -14.99 12.38
N THR A 308 9.34 -15.62 11.62
CA THR A 308 9.38 -17.08 11.49
C THR A 308 9.43 -17.78 12.84
N ARG A 309 10.03 -17.14 13.86
CA ARG A 309 10.02 -17.58 15.24
C ARG A 309 8.62 -17.63 15.83
N ASP A 310 7.79 -16.59 15.68
CA ASP A 310 6.43 -16.62 16.24
C ASP A 310 5.53 -17.62 15.52
N ILE A 311 5.65 -17.73 14.19
CA ILE A 311 4.91 -18.74 13.40
C ILE A 311 5.37 -20.15 13.81
N TYR A 312 6.67 -20.35 14.01
CA TYR A 312 7.23 -21.63 14.46
C TYR A 312 6.86 -21.96 15.90
N ASP A 313 6.94 -21.00 16.82
CA ASP A 313 6.57 -21.18 18.22
C ASP A 313 5.07 -21.53 18.32
N GLN A 314 4.23 -20.88 17.53
CA GLN A 314 2.81 -21.23 17.38
C GLN A 314 2.61 -22.63 16.76
N ALA A 315 3.40 -23.00 15.74
CA ALA A 315 3.35 -24.34 15.14
C ALA A 315 3.82 -25.43 16.11
N VAL A 316 4.87 -25.18 16.90
CA VAL A 316 5.36 -26.08 17.96
C VAL A 316 4.31 -26.22 19.05
N ILE A 317 3.70 -25.13 19.50
CA ILE A 317 2.59 -25.15 20.46
C ILE A 317 1.41 -25.96 19.90
N PHE A 318 1.05 -25.79 18.63
CA PHE A 318 -0.02 -26.53 17.98
C PHE A 318 0.28 -28.04 17.90
N LEU A 319 1.49 -28.40 17.45
CA LEU A 319 1.93 -29.80 17.35
C LEU A 319 2.02 -30.49 18.71
N THR A 320 2.42 -29.76 19.76
CA THR A 320 2.51 -30.29 21.13
C THR A 320 1.15 -30.38 21.83
N LYS A 321 0.15 -29.58 21.42
CA LYS A 321 -1.20 -29.59 21.99
C LYS A 321 -2.15 -30.59 21.34
N LYS A 322 -1.85 -31.15 20.16
CA LYS A 322 -2.71 -32.14 19.50
C LYS A 322 -2.73 -33.44 20.33
N PRO A 323 -3.86 -33.82 20.96
CA PRO A 323 -3.95 -35.06 21.71
C PRO A 323 -4.31 -36.18 20.73
N THR A 324 -3.32 -36.72 20.03
CA THR A 324 -3.49 -37.95 19.25
C THR A 324 -2.34 -38.90 19.52
N SER A 325 -2.72 -40.15 19.74
CA SER A 325 -1.98 -41.36 20.12
C SER A 325 -0.84 -41.79 19.17
N GLN A 326 -0.19 -40.87 18.47
CA GLN A 326 1.02 -41.13 17.70
C GLN A 326 2.20 -40.51 18.42
N ALA A 327 3.29 -41.27 18.49
CA ALA A 327 4.48 -40.97 19.27
C ALA A 327 4.93 -39.50 19.11
N PRO A 328 5.45 -38.86 20.17
CA PRO A 328 5.99 -37.51 20.08
C PRO A 328 6.94 -37.43 18.88
N ILE A 329 6.71 -36.45 18.01
CA ILE A 329 7.57 -36.20 16.86
C ILE A 329 8.95 -35.89 17.42
N ASP A 330 9.89 -36.82 17.23
CA ASP A 330 11.27 -36.66 17.63
C ASP A 330 11.95 -35.69 16.67
N LEU A 331 11.87 -34.40 17.00
CA LEU A 331 12.47 -33.29 16.26
C LEU A 331 13.99 -33.47 16.07
N THR A 332 14.65 -34.32 16.88
CA THR A 332 16.09 -34.62 16.74
C THR A 332 16.39 -35.63 15.62
N LYS A 333 15.44 -36.50 15.26
CA LYS A 333 15.59 -37.46 14.14
C LYS A 333 15.30 -36.87 12.77
N ALA A 334 14.62 -35.74 12.70
CA ALA A 334 14.37 -35.02 11.44
C ALA A 334 15.63 -34.33 10.86
N GLY A 335 16.81 -34.49 11.48
CA GLY A 335 18.06 -33.92 10.97
C GLY A 335 18.12 -32.39 11.02
N ILE A 336 17.18 -31.75 11.72
CA ILE A 336 17.13 -30.29 11.87
C ILE A 336 18.18 -29.87 12.92
N VAL A 337 19.45 -29.94 12.53
CA VAL A 337 20.50 -29.16 13.19
C VAL A 337 20.42 -27.76 12.58
N TRP A 338 19.51 -26.93 13.10
CA TRP A 338 19.71 -25.50 12.96
C TRP A 338 20.82 -25.11 13.92
N GLN A 339 22.02 -24.83 13.38
CA GLN A 339 22.89 -23.91 14.09
C GLN A 339 22.09 -22.63 14.25
N PRO A 340 21.89 -22.12 15.47
CA PRO A 340 21.24 -20.84 15.66
C PRO A 340 22.05 -19.83 14.86
N ALA A 341 21.48 -19.35 13.75
CA ALA A 341 22.03 -18.21 13.04
C ALA A 341 21.89 -17.03 14.01
N VAL A 342 22.94 -16.86 14.81
CA VAL A 342 23.19 -15.80 15.76
C VAL A 342 22.15 -15.77 16.90
N GLN A 343 22.58 -16.14 18.11
CA GLN A 343 22.00 -15.56 19.32
C GLN A 343 22.23 -14.04 19.22
N VAL A 344 21.32 -13.33 18.58
CA VAL A 344 21.30 -11.87 18.61
C VAL A 344 20.82 -11.54 20.02
N PRO A 345 21.64 -10.92 20.88
CA PRO A 345 21.20 -10.43 22.18
C PRO A 345 19.96 -9.56 21.99
N ASN A 346 18.99 -9.63 22.91
CA ASN A 346 17.76 -8.82 22.84
C ASN A 346 18.06 -7.32 22.67
N ASP A 347 19.24 -6.89 23.10
CA ASP A 347 19.76 -5.53 23.04
C ASP A 347 20.15 -5.09 21.60
N LEU A 348 20.31 -6.04 20.67
CA LEU A 348 20.53 -5.81 19.24
C LEU A 348 19.24 -5.87 18.40
N ILE A 349 18.12 -6.36 18.95
CA ILE A 349 16.83 -6.35 18.26
C ILE A 349 16.32 -4.90 18.06
N GLY A 350 16.76 -3.97 18.91
CA GLY A 350 16.50 -2.53 18.74
C GLY A 350 17.29 -1.87 17.61
N SER A 351 18.28 -2.54 17.02
CA SER A 351 19.13 -2.00 15.94
C SER A 351 19.16 -2.86 14.68
N PHE A 352 18.58 -4.06 14.71
CA PHE A 352 18.20 -4.77 13.49
C PHE A 352 16.98 -4.03 12.89
N GLU A 353 17.24 -3.16 11.93
CA GLU A 353 16.26 -2.86 10.88
C GLU A 353 15.60 -4.19 10.51
N ALA A 354 14.26 -4.26 10.57
CA ALA A 354 13.48 -5.48 10.37
C ALA A 354 13.73 -6.06 8.97
N HIS A 355 14.84 -6.76 8.80
CA HIS A 355 15.20 -7.43 7.57
C HIS A 355 14.21 -8.57 7.40
N THR A 356 13.47 -8.56 6.29
CA THR A 356 12.59 -9.65 5.89
C THR A 356 13.33 -10.99 5.95
N LEU A 357 13.04 -11.82 6.95
CA LEU A 357 13.60 -13.17 7.06
C LEU A 357 13.17 -14.07 5.87
N CYS A 358 12.16 -13.65 5.11
CA CYS A 358 11.60 -14.38 3.98
C CYS A 358 11.26 -13.41 2.83
N PRO A 359 12.23 -13.00 2.00
CA PRO A 359 11.94 -12.15 0.85
C PRO A 359 11.01 -12.87 -0.12
N ALA A 360 9.92 -12.21 -0.54
CA ALA A 360 9.18 -12.66 -1.71
C ALA A 360 9.96 -12.23 -2.95
N TYR A 361 10.27 -13.16 -3.84
CA TYR A 361 10.95 -12.81 -5.08
C TYR A 361 9.93 -12.58 -6.17
N THR A 362 10.12 -11.49 -6.90
CA THR A 362 9.33 -11.13 -8.07
C THR A 362 10.27 -11.03 -9.26
N PRO A 363 9.87 -11.50 -10.46
CA PRO A 363 10.65 -11.26 -11.66
C PRO A 363 10.85 -9.76 -11.89
N ASN A 364 12.06 -9.35 -12.26
CA ASN A 364 12.30 -7.97 -12.65
C ASN A 364 11.67 -7.70 -14.02
N CYS A 365 10.38 -7.32 -13.99
CA CYS A 365 9.61 -6.94 -15.17
C CYS A 365 9.78 -5.46 -15.51
N PHE A 366 10.44 -4.71 -14.65
CA PHE A 366 10.54 -3.25 -14.71
C PHE A 366 11.92 -2.79 -15.20
N ASN A 367 12.84 -3.73 -15.48
CA ASN A 367 14.13 -3.47 -16.11
C ASN A 367 14.31 -4.34 -17.36
N GLU A 368 14.33 -3.69 -18.53
CA GLU A 368 14.52 -4.35 -19.82
C GLU A 368 15.91 -4.95 -19.99
N LYS A 369 16.93 -4.37 -19.35
CA LYS A 369 18.33 -4.82 -19.47
C LYS A 369 18.63 -6.08 -18.65
N SER A 370 17.75 -6.44 -17.71
CA SER A 370 17.98 -7.58 -16.81
C SER A 370 16.71 -8.38 -16.52
N SER A 371 16.03 -8.81 -17.58
CA SER A 371 14.78 -9.56 -17.49
C SER A 371 14.85 -10.89 -16.71
N ASN A 372 16.05 -11.43 -16.52
CA ASN A 372 16.32 -12.64 -15.72
C ASN A 372 16.57 -12.36 -14.22
N ASP A 373 16.70 -11.10 -13.84
CA ASP A 373 16.93 -10.72 -12.44
C ASP A 373 15.67 -10.91 -11.62
N LEU A 374 15.88 -11.15 -10.33
CA LEU A 374 14.84 -11.14 -9.33
C LEU A 374 14.96 -9.86 -8.51
N ILE A 375 13.81 -9.30 -8.18
CA ILE A 375 13.66 -8.17 -7.25
C ILE A 375 12.96 -8.69 -6.01
N ILE A 376 13.24 -8.06 -4.86
CA ILE A 376 12.56 -8.43 -3.62
C ILE A 376 11.27 -7.63 -3.51
N THR A 377 10.18 -8.32 -3.27
CA THR A 377 8.90 -7.74 -2.87
C THR A 377 8.71 -7.96 -1.37
N LYS A 378 8.24 -6.91 -0.69
CA LYS A 378 7.95 -6.89 0.74
C LYS A 378 6.57 -6.29 0.95
N ASP A 379 5.99 -6.50 2.12
CA ASP A 379 4.81 -5.77 2.57
C ASP A 379 5.07 -4.26 2.49
N GLY A 380 4.16 -3.53 1.83
CA GLY A 380 4.25 -2.08 1.68
C GLY A 380 4.21 -1.29 3.00
N GLY A 381 3.82 -1.93 4.11
CA GLY A 381 3.89 -1.37 5.47
C GLY A 381 5.30 -0.96 5.88
N ILE A 382 6.35 -1.44 5.18
CA ILE A 382 7.72 -0.98 5.33
C ILE A 382 7.94 0.47 4.87
N ILE A 383 7.15 0.93 3.90
CA ILE A 383 7.11 2.34 3.44
C ILE A 383 6.16 3.12 4.35
N SER A 384 4.90 2.69 4.37
CA SER A 384 3.80 3.26 5.15
C SER A 384 2.66 2.26 5.19
N CYS A 385 1.92 2.21 6.29
CA CYS A 385 0.72 1.39 6.37
C CYS A 385 -0.47 1.95 5.59
N ILE A 386 -0.37 3.13 4.96
CA ILE A 386 -1.47 3.76 4.20
C ILE A 386 -1.07 3.88 2.71
N PRO A 387 -1.73 3.15 1.80
CA PRO A 387 -1.28 3.05 0.41
C PRO A 387 -1.90 4.10 -0.53
N ASP A 388 -1.65 5.40 -0.31
CA ASP A 388 -2.32 6.50 -1.07
C ASP A 388 -1.77 6.77 -2.46
N LEU A 389 -0.49 6.45 -2.69
CA LEU A 389 0.21 6.74 -3.94
C LEU A 389 -0.56 6.28 -5.19
N PRO A 390 -1.15 5.08 -5.25
CA PRO A 390 -1.94 4.66 -6.40
C PRO A 390 -3.18 5.52 -6.62
N LEU A 391 -3.81 6.05 -5.58
CA LEU A 391 -4.98 6.93 -5.71
C LEU A 391 -4.57 8.31 -6.23
N ILE A 392 -3.45 8.86 -5.76
CA ILE A 392 -2.88 10.12 -6.24
C ILE A 392 -2.52 10.01 -7.73
N ARG A 393 -1.92 8.88 -8.14
CA ARG A 393 -1.60 8.59 -9.55
C ARG A 393 -2.83 8.43 -10.43
N GLN A 394 -3.99 8.19 -9.84
CA GLN A 394 -5.28 8.14 -10.52
C GLN A 394 -6.01 9.48 -10.45
N ASP A 395 -5.36 10.56 -10.04
CA ASP A 395 -5.94 11.90 -9.92
C ASP A 395 -7.19 11.94 -9.00
N CYS A 396 -7.22 11.11 -7.95
CA CYS A 396 -8.27 11.22 -6.94
C CYS A 396 -8.10 12.53 -6.17
N GLU A 397 -9.16 13.35 -6.14
CA GLU A 397 -9.19 14.64 -5.43
C GLU A 397 -9.54 14.47 -3.94
N LEU A 398 -10.24 13.39 -3.60
CA LEU A 398 -10.59 13.02 -2.23
C LEU A 398 -10.09 11.61 -1.93
N LEU A 399 -9.27 11.48 -0.88
CA LEU A 399 -8.82 10.20 -0.34
C LEU A 399 -9.55 9.94 0.97
N ILE A 400 -10.18 8.77 1.08
CA ILE A 400 -10.85 8.31 2.30
C ILE A 400 -9.99 7.20 2.91
N ASP A 401 -9.21 7.57 3.92
CA ASP A 401 -8.22 6.71 4.55
C ASP A 401 -8.80 6.07 5.80
N ILE A 402 -8.94 4.75 5.75
CA ILE A 402 -9.32 3.95 6.91
C ILE A 402 -8.04 3.36 7.51
N ASP A 403 -7.63 3.91 8.65
CA ASP A 403 -6.38 3.52 9.30
C ASP A 403 -6.61 2.52 10.43
N ALA A 404 -6.37 1.26 10.11
CA ALA A 404 -6.30 0.14 11.04
C ALA A 404 -4.87 -0.26 11.43
N SER A 405 -3.88 0.62 11.24
CA SER A 405 -2.50 0.44 11.68
C SER A 405 -2.41 0.28 13.21
N GLY A 406 -1.28 -0.26 13.68
CA GLY A 406 -1.04 -0.44 15.12
C GLY A 406 -0.50 0.81 15.80
N SER A 407 -0.44 1.92 15.07
CA SER A 407 0.21 3.16 15.50
C SER A 407 -0.76 4.03 16.32
N SER A 408 -0.24 4.94 17.15
CA SER A 408 -1.11 5.89 17.87
C SER A 408 -1.79 6.82 16.87
N PRO A 409 -3.13 6.88 16.85
CA PRO A 409 -3.89 7.70 15.90
C PRO A 409 -3.75 9.20 16.16
N GLU A 410 -3.23 9.60 17.33
CA GLU A 410 -3.06 11.00 17.70
C GLU A 410 -2.11 11.76 16.76
N ASN A 411 -1.07 11.09 16.25
CA ASN A 411 -0.02 11.73 15.47
C ASN A 411 -0.07 11.45 13.97
N CYS A 412 -1.04 10.68 13.47
CA CYS A 412 -1.14 10.32 12.04
C CYS A 412 0.19 9.79 11.47
N LEU A 413 0.90 8.96 12.23
CA LEU A 413 2.29 8.57 11.93
C LEU A 413 2.45 7.98 10.53
N GLU A 414 1.48 7.21 10.06
CA GLU A 414 1.51 6.59 8.73
C GLU A 414 1.31 7.62 7.61
N LEU A 415 0.45 8.63 7.79
CA LEU A 415 0.33 9.74 6.83
C LEU A 415 1.60 10.60 6.78
N MET A 416 2.26 10.81 7.92
CA MET A 416 3.55 11.50 7.97
C MET A 416 4.66 10.72 7.25
N LYS A 417 4.61 9.38 7.28
CA LYS A 417 5.53 8.55 6.49
C LYS A 417 5.28 8.74 4.99
N ASN A 418 4.02 8.79 4.55
CA ASN A 418 3.67 9.11 3.16
C ASN A 418 4.23 10.47 2.73
N GLU A 419 3.98 11.53 3.51
CA GLU A 419 4.51 12.88 3.25
C GLU A 419 6.04 12.86 3.10
N LYS A 420 6.76 12.24 4.04
CA LYS A 420 8.23 12.14 4.00
C LYS A 420 8.73 11.32 2.82
N PHE A 421 8.06 10.22 2.50
CA PHE A 421 8.43 9.35 1.38
C PHE A 421 8.25 10.07 0.03
N TYR A 422 7.12 10.74 -0.18
CA TYR A 422 6.84 11.53 -1.37
C TYR A 422 7.75 12.75 -1.49
N ALA A 423 7.99 13.47 -0.39
CA ALA A 423 8.95 14.58 -0.37
C ALA A 423 10.37 14.11 -0.76
N ALA A 424 10.84 12.99 -0.19
CA ALA A 424 12.13 12.42 -0.54
C ALA A 424 12.22 12.04 -2.03
N TYR A 425 11.16 11.45 -2.59
CA TYR A 425 11.09 11.14 -4.02
C TYR A 425 11.14 12.43 -4.88
N ASN A 426 10.36 13.45 -4.52
CA ASN A 426 10.30 14.73 -5.23
C ASN A 426 11.66 15.46 -5.26
N THR A 427 12.50 15.28 -4.22
CA THR A 427 13.87 15.84 -4.24
C THR A 427 14.82 15.10 -5.19
N LYS A 428 14.59 13.82 -5.45
CA LYS A 428 15.44 12.98 -6.31
C LYS A 428 15.06 13.07 -7.78
N VAL A 429 13.76 13.09 -8.08
CA VAL A 429 13.21 13.07 -9.44
C VAL A 429 12.67 14.46 -9.77
N LYS A 430 13.41 15.22 -10.60
CA LYS A 430 13.09 16.63 -10.91
C LYS A 430 11.84 16.84 -11.77
N CYS A 431 11.24 15.78 -12.30
CA CYS A 431 10.33 15.90 -13.45
C CYS A 431 8.84 15.79 -13.10
N THR A 432 8.46 15.08 -12.02
CA THR A 432 7.05 14.95 -11.60
C THR A 432 6.97 14.79 -10.09
N GLY A 433 6.65 15.86 -9.37
CA GLY A 433 6.38 15.77 -7.95
C GLY A 433 5.11 14.97 -7.67
N ILE A 434 5.08 14.22 -6.58
CA ILE A 434 3.88 13.60 -6.01
C ILE A 434 3.23 14.65 -5.09
N PRO A 435 2.06 15.21 -5.46
CA PRO A 435 1.38 16.18 -4.64
C PRO A 435 0.70 15.49 -3.46
N TYR A 436 0.86 16.06 -2.26
CA TYR A 436 0.28 15.50 -1.03
C TYR A 436 0.05 16.64 -0.01
N PRO A 437 -1.05 16.61 0.76
CA PRO A 437 -1.31 17.65 1.74
C PRO A 437 -0.26 17.62 2.84
N ALA A 438 0.02 18.79 3.41
CA ALA A 438 0.93 18.89 4.54
C ALA A 438 0.29 18.23 5.76
N ILE A 439 0.93 17.19 6.29
CA ILE A 439 0.45 16.50 7.50
C ILE A 439 1.03 17.19 8.72
N GLY A 440 2.34 17.50 8.68
CA GLY A 440 3.06 18.33 9.65
C GLY A 440 3.09 17.80 11.09
N ASP A 441 3.92 18.44 11.93
CA ASP A 441 4.04 18.16 13.38
C ASP A 441 3.14 19.08 14.25
N GLY A 442 2.30 19.93 13.64
CA GLY A 442 1.60 21.03 14.33
C GLY A 442 0.07 20.89 14.33
N MET A 443 -0.58 21.28 15.43
CA MET A 443 -2.05 21.25 15.65
C MET A 443 -2.91 22.06 14.65
N HIS A 444 -2.33 22.74 13.67
CA HIS A 444 -3.04 23.64 12.75
C HIS A 444 -3.13 23.13 11.30
N THR A 445 -2.66 21.92 11.01
CA THR A 445 -2.64 21.35 9.65
C THR A 445 -3.90 20.59 9.28
N CYS A 446 -4.80 20.31 10.24
CA CYS A 446 -6.03 19.58 9.98
C CYS A 446 -7.20 20.05 10.82
N ASP A 447 -8.41 19.84 10.30
CA ASP A 447 -9.63 19.92 11.09
C ASP A 447 -9.85 18.57 11.80
N ILE A 448 -10.09 18.61 13.12
CA ILE A 448 -10.31 17.41 13.94
C ILE A 448 -11.77 17.37 14.38
N PHE A 449 -12.43 16.26 14.11
CA PHE A 449 -13.82 15.99 14.49
C PHE A 449 -13.83 14.86 15.51
N VAL A 450 -14.51 15.08 16.64
CA VAL A 450 -14.66 14.09 17.70
C VAL A 450 -16.14 13.91 17.99
N ARG A 451 -16.64 12.70 17.81
CA ARG A 451 -18.03 12.33 18.11
C ARG A 451 -18.05 11.27 19.18
N LYS A 452 -19.04 11.30 20.07
CA LYS A 452 -19.17 10.31 21.15
C LYS A 452 -20.54 9.69 21.07
N ASN A 453 -20.59 8.37 20.92
CA ASN A 453 -21.83 7.61 20.94
C ASN A 453 -22.34 7.51 22.37
N SER A 454 -23.49 8.13 22.64
CA SER A 454 -24.09 8.13 23.98
C SER A 454 -24.49 6.72 24.49
N SER A 455 -24.84 5.81 23.58
CA SER A 455 -25.31 4.46 23.92
C SER A 455 -24.17 3.48 24.23
N THR A 456 -23.06 3.56 23.50
CA THR A 456 -21.90 2.67 23.67
C THR A 456 -20.77 3.32 24.48
N ASN A 457 -20.85 4.62 24.74
CA ASN A 457 -19.78 5.44 25.32
C ASN A 457 -18.47 5.41 24.51
N GLU A 458 -18.52 4.98 23.24
CA GLU A 458 -17.40 5.00 22.31
C GLU A 458 -17.15 6.41 21.79
N THR A 459 -15.87 6.75 21.60
CA THR A 459 -15.44 7.98 20.93
C THR A 459 -14.98 7.63 19.53
N TYR A 460 -15.38 8.42 18.54
CA TYR A 460 -14.91 8.34 17.17
C TYR A 460 -14.17 9.63 16.82
N VAL A 461 -13.12 9.50 16.02
CA VAL A 461 -12.30 10.62 15.56
C VAL A 461 -12.24 10.57 14.05
N MET A 462 -12.30 11.73 13.42
CA MET A 462 -11.93 11.93 12.02
C MET A 462 -11.04 13.17 11.93
N LYS A 463 -10.04 13.12 11.05
CA LYS A 463 -9.17 14.26 10.75
C LYS A 463 -9.22 14.56 9.26
N ILE A 464 -9.21 15.85 8.91
CA ILE A 464 -9.29 16.30 7.53
C ILE A 464 -8.07 17.13 7.20
N PHE A 465 -7.26 16.68 6.25
CA PHE A 465 -6.11 17.41 5.71
C PHE A 465 -6.49 17.93 4.33
N TYR A 466 -6.73 19.24 4.24
CA TYR A 466 -7.21 19.85 2.99
C TYR A 466 -6.08 19.98 1.99
N GLY A 467 -6.38 19.59 0.75
CA GLY A 467 -5.57 19.88 -0.41
C GLY A 467 -6.01 21.16 -1.12
N HIS A 468 -5.73 21.24 -2.41
CA HIS A 468 -6.19 22.33 -3.27
C HIS A 468 -6.43 21.85 -4.70
N ALA A 469 -7.40 22.47 -5.37
CA ALA A 469 -7.66 22.23 -6.78
C ALA A 469 -6.46 22.62 -7.64
N LYS A 470 -6.31 21.97 -8.80
CA LYS A 470 -5.31 22.33 -9.80
C LYS A 470 -5.44 23.80 -10.21
N THR A 471 -4.33 24.51 -10.25
CA THR A 471 -4.23 25.87 -10.81
C THR A 471 -3.30 25.88 -12.03
N ASP A 472 -3.11 27.04 -12.65
CA ASP A 472 -2.16 27.21 -13.75
C ASP A 472 -0.70 27.02 -13.31
N TYR A 473 -0.42 27.13 -12.00
CA TYR A 473 0.94 27.13 -11.45
C TYR A 473 1.22 25.97 -10.50
N GLU A 474 0.18 25.36 -9.94
CA GLU A 474 0.30 24.33 -8.91
C GLU A 474 -0.50 23.07 -9.32
N PRO A 475 0.07 21.86 -9.12
CA PRO A 475 -0.66 20.63 -9.35
C PRO A 475 -1.82 20.49 -8.36
N MET A 476 -2.81 19.67 -8.67
CA MET A 476 -3.83 19.30 -7.68
C MET A 476 -3.18 18.59 -6.50
N VAL A 477 -3.51 19.00 -5.28
CA VAL A 477 -3.19 18.29 -4.05
C VAL A 477 -4.49 17.72 -3.49
N PRO A 478 -4.58 16.41 -3.20
CA PRO A 478 -5.82 15.82 -2.74
C PRO A 478 -6.14 16.21 -1.30
N THR A 479 -7.44 16.21 -0.97
CA THR A 479 -7.89 16.25 0.42
C THR A 479 -7.93 14.85 1.00
N VAL A 480 -7.40 14.67 2.20
CA VAL A 480 -7.35 13.39 2.92
C VAL A 480 -8.31 13.40 4.11
N LEU A 481 -9.28 12.49 4.08
CA LEU A 481 -10.18 12.16 5.18
C LEU A 481 -9.65 10.94 5.93
N TYR A 482 -9.14 11.15 7.15
CA TYR A 482 -8.50 10.11 7.94
C TYR A 482 -9.40 9.63 9.09
N ILE A 483 -9.77 8.35 9.05
CA ILE A 483 -10.61 7.67 10.06
C ILE A 483 -9.80 6.56 10.73
N PRO A 484 -9.23 6.80 11.93
CA PRO A 484 -8.45 5.81 12.64
C PRO A 484 -9.29 4.80 13.42
N ASN A 485 -8.81 3.55 13.45
CA ASN A 485 -9.22 2.55 14.42
C ASN A 485 -8.62 2.88 15.80
N LEU A 486 -9.48 3.03 16.80
CA LEU A 486 -9.08 3.33 18.18
C LEU A 486 -8.99 2.08 19.07
N HIS A 487 -9.30 0.88 18.55
CA HIS A 487 -9.28 -0.35 19.34
C HIS A 487 -7.87 -0.97 19.43
N PRO A 488 -7.42 -1.39 20.62
CA PRO A 488 -6.05 -1.83 20.89
C PRO A 488 -5.81 -3.33 20.56
N PHE A 489 -6.37 -3.84 19.47
CA PHE A 489 -6.10 -5.23 19.06
C PHE A 489 -4.67 -5.36 18.51
N SER A 490 -4.01 -6.49 18.76
CA SER A 490 -2.64 -6.74 18.26
C SER A 490 -2.63 -6.98 16.75
N THR A 491 -1.57 -6.50 16.08
CA THR A 491 -1.25 -6.83 14.67
C THR A 491 -0.97 -8.32 14.46
N THR A 492 -0.40 -8.99 15.46
CA THR A 492 0.03 -10.39 15.41
C THR A 492 -1.05 -11.39 15.84
N LYS A 493 -2.27 -10.91 16.11
CA LYS A 493 -3.41 -11.78 16.40
C LYS A 493 -4.07 -12.17 15.08
N PHE A 494 -4.15 -13.46 14.81
CA PHE A 494 -4.75 -14.00 13.58
C PHE A 494 -6.13 -14.61 13.79
N GLU A 495 -6.40 -15.16 14.97
CA GLU A 495 -7.69 -15.78 15.31
C GLU A 495 -8.54 -14.80 16.12
N TYR A 496 -9.81 -14.62 15.75
CA TYR A 496 -10.74 -13.73 16.44
C TYR A 496 -12.02 -14.47 16.78
N THR A 497 -12.50 -14.27 18.00
CA THR A 497 -13.86 -14.71 18.35
C THR A 497 -14.90 -13.85 17.62
N SER A 498 -16.11 -14.37 17.43
CA SER A 498 -17.20 -13.60 16.83
C SER A 498 -17.49 -12.30 17.58
N GLN A 499 -17.38 -12.31 18.92
CA GLN A 499 -17.56 -11.11 19.74
C GLN A 499 -16.48 -10.04 19.47
N GLU A 500 -15.21 -10.46 19.35
CA GLU A 500 -14.12 -9.53 19.05
C GLU A 500 -14.24 -8.96 17.64
N PHE A 501 -14.68 -9.78 16.68
CA PHE A 501 -15.05 -9.31 15.36
C PHE A 501 -16.15 -8.24 15.44
N ASP A 502 -17.24 -8.50 16.15
CA ASP A 502 -18.38 -7.59 16.28
C ASP A 502 -17.99 -6.24 16.89
N VAL A 503 -17.12 -6.26 17.90
CA VAL A 503 -16.59 -5.03 18.52
C VAL A 503 -15.80 -4.23 17.50
N LEU A 504 -14.84 -4.85 16.81
CA LEU A 504 -13.92 -4.16 15.92
C LEU A 504 -14.61 -3.68 14.63
N ALA A 505 -15.28 -4.59 13.90
CA ALA A 505 -16.00 -4.24 12.68
C ALA A 505 -17.15 -3.29 12.97
N GLY A 506 -17.94 -3.54 14.02
CA GLY A 506 -19.06 -2.69 14.39
C GLY A 506 -18.63 -1.29 14.82
N SER A 507 -17.50 -1.15 15.50
CA SER A 507 -16.96 0.16 15.87
C SER A 507 -16.53 0.96 14.64
N MET A 508 -15.88 0.34 13.66
CA MET A 508 -15.46 1.03 12.43
C MET A 508 -16.66 1.39 11.54
N GLU A 509 -17.67 0.52 11.47
CA GLU A 509 -18.94 0.82 10.80
C GLU A 509 -19.61 2.06 11.42
N ARG A 510 -19.73 2.10 12.75
CA ARG A 510 -20.31 3.25 13.46
C ARG A 510 -19.47 4.51 13.33
N ALA A 511 -18.13 4.41 13.34
CA ALA A 511 -17.25 5.55 13.16
C ALA A 511 -17.48 6.23 11.80
N VAL A 512 -17.53 5.45 10.71
CA VAL A 512 -17.83 5.97 9.37
C VAL A 512 -19.21 6.61 9.33
N LEU A 513 -20.23 5.92 9.85
CA LEU A 513 -21.60 6.45 9.89
C LEU A 513 -21.71 7.74 10.70
N ALA A 514 -20.96 7.84 11.79
CA ALA A 514 -20.92 9.04 12.60
C ALA A 514 -20.41 10.24 11.79
N PHE A 515 -19.56 10.06 10.78
CA PHE A 515 -19.03 11.15 9.93
C PHE A 515 -19.66 11.20 8.52
N ALA A 516 -20.83 10.60 8.34
CA ALA A 516 -21.55 10.63 7.06
C ALA A 516 -21.80 12.06 6.51
N PRO A 517 -22.12 13.08 7.33
CA PRO A 517 -22.27 14.45 6.83
C PRO A 517 -20.99 15.02 6.19
N GLU A 518 -19.84 14.87 6.85
CA GLU A 518 -18.56 15.35 6.35
C GLU A 518 -18.11 14.57 5.10
N LEU A 519 -18.29 13.25 5.11
CA LEU A 519 -18.06 12.38 3.96
C LEU A 519 -18.88 12.81 2.74
N ASN A 520 -20.14 13.19 2.93
CA ASN A 520 -21.01 13.68 1.86
C ASN A 520 -20.66 15.11 1.40
N ALA A 521 -20.34 16.02 2.33
CA ALA A 521 -19.96 17.38 1.99
C ALA A 521 -18.68 17.43 1.13
N LEU A 522 -17.62 16.76 1.57
CA LEU A 522 -16.35 16.72 0.83
C LEU A 522 -16.43 15.87 -0.44
N SER A 523 -17.43 15.01 -0.52
CA SER A 523 -17.76 14.29 -1.75
C SER A 523 -18.27 15.18 -2.87
N GLU A 524 -18.81 16.36 -2.55
CA GLU A 524 -19.29 17.33 -3.52
C GLU A 524 -18.21 18.37 -3.84
N ASP A 525 -17.50 18.81 -2.81
CA ASP A 525 -16.38 19.75 -2.93
C ASP A 525 -15.27 19.41 -1.91
N PRO A 526 -14.22 18.70 -2.34
CA PRO A 526 -13.18 18.22 -1.43
C PRO A 526 -12.30 19.34 -0.87
N PHE A 527 -12.33 20.54 -1.45
CA PHE A 527 -11.43 21.63 -1.08
C PHE A 527 -12.10 22.68 -0.18
N THR A 528 -13.40 22.55 0.07
CA THR A 528 -14.13 23.45 0.96
C THR A 528 -14.08 22.97 2.39
N HIS A 529 -13.67 23.87 3.30
CA HIS A 529 -13.67 23.59 4.74
C HIS A 529 -15.09 23.30 5.25
N VAL A 530 -15.24 22.14 5.88
CA VAL A 530 -16.49 21.73 6.51
C VAL A 530 -16.55 22.33 7.91
N SER A 531 -17.62 23.08 8.20
CA SER A 531 -17.85 23.59 9.55
C SER A 531 -18.16 22.46 10.52
N GLN A 532 -17.58 22.47 11.71
CA GLN A 532 -17.97 21.57 12.80
C GLN A 532 -19.44 21.76 13.15
N ALA A 533 -20.31 20.85 12.69
CA ALA A 533 -21.67 20.77 13.17
C ALA A 533 -21.64 20.36 14.65
N LYS A 534 -22.18 21.19 15.53
CA LYS A 534 -22.37 20.84 16.95
C LYS A 534 -23.57 19.88 17.07
N GLU A 535 -23.38 18.62 16.74
CA GLU A 535 -24.40 17.60 16.93
C GLU A 535 -23.90 16.52 17.91
N ASN A 536 -24.71 16.26 18.95
CA ASN A 536 -24.54 15.08 19.79
C ASN A 536 -25.08 13.88 19.00
N PHE A 537 -24.26 12.85 18.80
CA PHE A 537 -24.57 11.64 18.03
C PHE A 537 -24.97 10.45 18.91
#